data_AF-A0AB35IIA0-F1
#
_entry.id   AF-A0AB35IIA0-F1
#
_cell.length_a   1.000
_cell.length_b   1.000
_cell.length_c   1.000
_cell.angle_alpha   90.00
_cell.angle_beta   90.00
_cell.angle_gamma   90.00
#
_symmetry.space_group_name_H-M   'P 1'
#
loop_
_entity.id
_entity.type
_entity.pdbx_description
1 polymer ?
#
loop_
_entity_poly.entity_id
_entity_poly.type
_entity_poly.pdbx_seq_one_letter_code
_entity_poly.pdbx_strand_id
1 'polypeptide(L)' 'MEFIIDTVNLEEIKDAIDHMPIVGVTSNPSIVKATAPENFFDHMRKVRDIIGKDRSLHVQVISKNCDEMVNEA' A
#
# COMPACT_ATOMS: atom_id res chain seq x y z
N MET A 1 4.47 0.74 20.13
CA MET A 1 3.17 0.75 19.43
C MET A 1 3.43 1.34 18.06
N GLU A 2 2.95 0.68 17.01
CA GLU A 2 3.17 1.07 15.62
C GLU A 2 1.85 1.51 15.00
N PHE A 3 1.87 2.63 14.27
CA PHE A 3 0.68 3.13 13.56
C PHE A 3 0.87 2.88 12.07
N ILE A 4 -0.05 2.11 11.49
CA ILE A 4 -0.07 1.77 10.07
C ILE A 4 -1.44 2.17 9.55
N ILE A 5 -1.47 2.85 8.40
CA ILE A 5 -2.72 3.27 7.75
C ILE A 5 -3.13 2.28 6.67
N ASP A 6 -4.43 2.02 6.57
CA ASP A 6 -4.98 1.01 5.65
C ASP A 6 -5.69 1.70 4.47
N THR A 7 -4.89 2.30 3.59
CA THR A 7 -5.36 3.04 2.41
C THR A 7 -4.27 3.11 1.35
N VAL A 8 -4.67 3.18 0.07
CA VAL A 8 -3.75 3.54 -1.04
C VAL A 8 -4.12 4.89 -1.65
N ASN A 9 -5.00 5.67 -1.03
CA ASN A 9 -5.30 7.03 -1.48
C ASN A 9 -4.08 7.95 -1.20
N LEU A 10 -3.50 8.51 -2.25
CA LEU A 10 -2.27 9.31 -2.16
C LEU A 10 -2.44 10.58 -1.32
N GLU A 11 -3.64 11.15 -1.26
CA GLU A 11 -3.91 12.36 -0.47
C GLU A 11 -4.02 12.02 1.02
N GLU A 12 -4.78 10.98 1.36
CA GLU A 12 -4.91 10.48 2.74
C GLU A 12 -3.56 10.02 3.31
N ILE A 13 -2.71 9.40 2.48
CA ILE A 13 -1.37 8.99 2.91
C ILE A 13 -0.52 10.20 3.27
N LYS A 14 -0.56 11.26 2.45
CA LYS A 14 0.21 12.50 2.72
C LYS A 14 -0.28 13.16 4.01
N ASP A 15 -1.60 13.33 4.14
CA ASP A 15 -2.22 13.92 5.32
C ASP A 15 -1.86 13.15 6.60
N ALA A 16 -1.94 11.81 6.56
CA ALA A 16 -1.59 10.97 7.70
C ALA A 16 -0.11 11.07 8.09
N ILE A 17 0.81 11.17 7.12
CA ILE A 17 2.24 11.33 7.39
C ILE A 17 2.54 12.69 8.02
N ASP A 18 1.86 13.74 7.56
CA ASP A 18 2.06 15.10 8.05
C ASP A 18 1.55 15.29 9.49
N HIS A 19 0.56 14.48 9.89
CA HIS A 19 -0.14 14.65 11.18
C HIS A 19 0.12 13.56 12.22
N MET A 20 0.58 12.37 11.83
CA MET A 20 0.75 11.23 12.74
C MET A 20 2.10 10.51 12.57
N PRO A 21 2.63 9.87 13.63
CA PRO A 21 3.86 9.08 13.55
C PRO A 21 3.61 7.72 12.89
N ILE A 22 3.22 7.74 11.61
CA ILE A 22 2.94 6.53 10.81
C ILE A 22 4.24 5.83 10.44
N VAL A 23 4.27 4.50 10.62
CA VAL A 23 5.41 3.63 10.29
C VAL A 23 5.20 2.84 8.99
N GLY A 24 4.00 2.85 8.42
CA GLY A 24 3.71 2.12 7.19
C GLY A 24 2.33 2.30 6.62
N VAL A 25 2.12 1.70 5.45
CA VAL A 25 0.85 1.61 4.74
C VAL A 25 0.53 0.14 4.46
N THR A 26 -0.73 -0.25 4.68
CA THR A 26 -1.27 -1.54 4.25
C THR A 26 -2.27 -1.36 3.11
N SER A 27 -2.42 -2.41 2.33
CA SER A 27 -3.44 -2.50 1.30
C SER A 27 -3.97 -3.93 1.22
N ASN A 28 -5.17 -4.06 0.67
CA ASN A 28 -5.76 -5.34 0.29
C ASN A 28 -6.51 -5.16 -1.04
N PRO A 29 -6.92 -6.25 -1.73
CA PRO A 29 -7.54 -6.14 -3.05
C PRO A 29 -8.82 -5.29 -3.06
N SER A 30 -9.58 -5.27 -1.95
CA SER A 30 -10.79 -4.46 -1.82
C SER A 30 -10.48 -2.96 -1.75
N ILE A 31 -9.44 -2.56 -1.01
CA ILE A 31 -8.97 -1.16 -0.94
C ILE A 31 -8.46 -0.70 -2.31
N VAL A 32 -7.62 -1.49 -2.96
CA VAL A 32 -7.09 -1.17 -4.29
C VAL A 32 -8.24 -1.04 -5.29
N LYS A 33 -9.23 -1.93 -5.24
CA LYS A 33 -10.44 -1.86 -6.08
C LYS A 33 -11.25 -0.59 -5.81
N ALA A 34 -11.38 -0.16 -4.56
CA ALA A 34 -12.11 1.05 -4.20
C ALA A 34 -11.42 2.32 -4.69
N THR A 35 -10.08 2.38 -4.62
CA THR A 35 -9.28 3.48 -5.18
C THR A 35 -9.27 3.47 -6.72
N ALA A 36 -9.45 2.29 -7.33
CA ALA A 36 -9.53 2.08 -8.78
C ALA A 36 -8.39 2.76 -9.58
N PRO A 37 -7.11 2.49 -9.25
CA PRO A 37 -6.00 3.08 -10.00
C PRO A 37 -5.99 2.60 -11.44
N GLU A 38 -5.68 3.51 -12.38
CA GLU A 38 -5.54 3.18 -13.80
C GLU A 38 -4.44 2.13 -14.03
N ASN A 39 -3.32 2.25 -13.31
CA ASN A 39 -2.25 1.27 -13.29
C ASN A 39 -1.83 0.97 -11.85
N PHE A 40 -1.97 -0.30 -11.45
CA PHE A 40 -1.64 -0.75 -10.10
C PHE A 40 -0.18 -0.50 -9.72
N PHE A 41 0.77 -0.90 -10.55
CA PHE A 41 2.20 -0.82 -10.21
C PHE A 41 2.69 0.63 -10.13
N ASP A 42 2.25 1.49 -11.05
CA ASP A 42 2.60 2.91 -11.00
C ASP A 42 1.99 3.59 -9.77
N HIS A 43 0.78 3.19 -9.38
CA HIS A 43 0.14 3.70 -8.17
C HIS A 43 0.89 3.28 -6.90
N MET A 44 1.28 2.01 -6.79
CA MET A 44 2.05 1.53 -5.64
C MET A 44 3.46 2.13 -5.59
N ARG A 45 4.07 2.43 -6.75
CA ARG A 45 5.31 3.21 -6.82
C ARG A 45 5.13 4.63 -6.25
N LYS A 46 4.04 5.32 -6.59
CA LYS A 46 3.72 6.63 -6.00
C LYS A 46 3.51 6.54 -4.49
N VAL A 47 2.83 5.49 -4.00
CA VAL A 47 2.71 5.24 -2.54
C VAL A 47 4.10 5.09 -1.91
N ARG A 48 4.98 4.27 -2.51
CA ARG A 48 6.37 4.10 -2.05
C ARG A 48 7.14 5.43 -2.02
N ASP A 49 7.02 6.25 -3.05
CA ASP A 49 7.70 7.54 -3.13
C ASP A 49 7.23 8.50 -2.03
N ILE A 50 5.93 8.49 -1.70
CA ILE A 50 5.37 9.32 -0.63
C ILE A 50 5.83 8.86 0.76
N ILE A 51 5.76 7.56 1.04
CA ILE A 51 6.04 7.04 2.40
C ILE A 51 7.54 6.97 2.71
N GLY A 52 8.40 7.03 1.69
CA GLY A 52 9.85 6.90 1.78
C GLY A 52 10.31 5.45 1.89
N LYS A 53 11.63 5.23 2.06
CA LYS A 53 12.21 3.88 2.15
C LYS A 53 12.11 3.25 3.54
N ASP A 54 11.95 4.07 4.57
CA ASP A 54 11.98 3.61 5.96
C ASP A 54 10.64 3.04 6.44
N ARG A 55 9.53 3.48 5.82
CA ARG A 55 8.18 3.01 6.16
C ARG A 55 7.82 1.75 5.39
N SER A 56 7.13 0.82 6.03
CA SER A 56 6.72 -0.44 5.37
C SER A 56 5.57 -0.21 4.39
N LEU A 57 5.57 -0.93 3.28
CA LEU A 57 4.45 -1.00 2.33
C LEU A 57 4.01 -2.44 2.20
N HIS A 58 2.76 -2.74 2.55
CA HIS A 58 2.20 -4.08 2.50
C HIS A 58 1.18 -4.20 1.37
N VAL A 59 1.35 -5.24 0.55
CA VAL A 59 0.52 -5.53 -0.62
C VAL A 59 0.16 -7.00 -0.60
N GLN A 60 -1.11 -7.32 -0.87
CA GLN A 60 -1.60 -8.68 -0.82
C GLN A 60 -1.59 -9.34 -2.20
N VAL A 61 -1.07 -10.58 -2.26
CA VAL A 61 -1.21 -11.50 -3.39
C VAL A 61 -2.68 -11.91 -3.60
N ILE A 62 -3.03 -12.31 -4.81
CA ILE A 62 -4.42 -12.67 -5.20
C ILE A 62 -4.55 -14.11 -5.68
N SER A 63 -3.43 -14.73 -6.06
CA SER A 63 -3.42 -16.12 -6.50
C SER A 63 -3.89 -17.08 -5.41
N LYS A 64 -4.44 -18.22 -5.83
CA LYS A 64 -4.92 -19.28 -4.92
C LYS A 64 -3.94 -20.45 -4.81
N ASN A 65 -2.96 -20.51 -5.70
CA ASN A 65 -1.95 -21.56 -5.75
C ASN A 65 -0.67 -21.08 -5.09
N CYS A 66 -0.01 -21.94 -4.32
CA CYS A 66 1.19 -21.59 -3.56
C CYS A 66 2.32 -21.05 -4.46
N ASP A 67 2.62 -21.75 -5.55
CA ASP A 67 3.70 -21.35 -6.47
C ASP A 67 3.42 -19.98 -7.11
N GLU A 68 2.15 -19.69 -7.43
CA GLU A 68 1.75 -18.41 -8.00
C GLU A 68 1.79 -17.28 -6.96
N MET A 69 1.39 -17.55 -5.71
CA MET A 69 1.56 -16.59 -4.61
C MET A 69 3.03 -16.22 -4.40
N VAL A 70 3.96 -17.19 -4.54
CA VAL A 70 5.40 -16.92 -4.45
C VAL A 70 5.89 -16.10 -5.64
N ASN A 71 5.38 -16.33 -6.85
CA ASN A 71 5.74 -15.55 -8.03
C ASN A 71 5.18 -14.10 -7.99
N GLU A 72 4.06 -13.87 -7.31
CA GLU A 72 3.46 -12.55 -7.12
C GLU A 72 4.18 -11.68 -6.07
N ALA A 73 4.93 -12.29 -5.15
CA ALA A 73 5.60 -11.63 -4.01
C ALA A 73 6.96 -11.04 -4.35
#